data_AF-A0A3M7FN47-F1
#
_entry.id   AF-A0A3M7FN47-F1
#
_cell.length_a   1.000
_cell.length_b   1.000
_cell.length_c   1.000
_cell.angle_alpha   90.00
_cell.angle_beta   90.00
_cell.angle_gamma   90.00
#
_symmetry.space_group_name_H-M   'P 1'
#
loop_
_entity.id
_entity.type
_entity.pdbx_description
1 polymer ?
#
loop_
_entity_poly.entity_id
_entity_poly.type
_entity_poly.pdbx_seq_one_letter_code
_entity_poly.pdbx_strand_id
1 'polypeptide(L)'
;MGNDGGSIPTRRELVKEAARNPTTSELKESQNEQQEYHWTTDPVSNKPLSRPIVSDSNGKLYNKDTILEFLVEGAYKEDAERITNGAIKSLKDIVEVKFDVDEEATANDKHEIWKCPVTGDKLGPGSKAAYIVPCGHAFSGSAIKEVSGEKCLTCDTAYASNDIIPILPTLETDVARLQLRIKTLQEKGLAHSLKKASGGSKKRKKKDEASTADTNGNDTTSSHDQAKASTKSPDAKDNDDSSRNIKNTSAATIAAKVKEEQERSKKRKLESDNVRSLFSQRDKDSSNGKNGDFMTRGYSVPSAAKR
;
A
#
# COMPACT_ATOMS: atom_id res chain seq x y z
N MET A 1 76.06 -1.83 26.11
CA MET A 1 74.69 -2.38 25.97
C MET A 1 73.70 -1.28 26.29
N GLY A 2 72.49 -1.31 25.71
CA GLY A 2 71.43 -0.37 26.06
C GLY A 2 71.64 1.08 25.61
N ASN A 3 71.45 1.34 24.31
CA ASN A 3 70.95 2.64 23.86
C ASN A 3 69.79 2.42 22.89
N ASP A 4 68.76 1.75 23.40
CA ASP A 4 67.47 1.57 22.71
C ASP A 4 66.70 2.90 22.80
N GLY A 5 67.21 3.89 22.06
CA GLY A 5 66.66 5.24 22.01
C GLY A 5 65.37 5.23 21.22
N GLY A 6 64.29 4.82 21.88
CA GLY A 6 62.96 4.63 21.28
C GLY A 6 62.61 5.77 20.32
N SER A 7 62.38 5.41 19.06
CA SER A 7 62.21 6.36 17.96
C SER A 7 60.98 7.24 18.22
N ILE A 8 61.21 8.48 18.64
CA ILE A 8 60.16 9.50 18.82
C ILE A 8 59.47 9.68 17.45
N PRO A 9 58.18 9.32 17.30
CA PRO A 9 57.51 9.40 16.02
C PRO A 9 57.56 10.83 15.50
N THR A 10 58.00 11.04 14.26
CA THR A 10 58.16 12.41 13.76
C THR A 10 56.79 13.06 13.58
N ARG A 11 56.74 14.40 13.57
CA ARG A 11 55.48 15.14 13.32
C ARG A 11 54.78 14.67 12.03
N ARG A 12 55.50 14.09 11.06
CA ARG A 12 54.92 13.55 9.82
C ARG A 12 54.10 12.29 10.05
N GLU A 13 54.53 11.40 10.95
CA GLU A 13 53.76 10.21 11.37
C GLU A 13 52.62 10.57 12.34
N LEU A 14 52.79 11.62 13.14
CA LEU A 14 51.78 12.12 14.08
C LEU A 14 50.72 13.03 13.43
N VAL A 15 50.95 13.51 12.21
CA VAL A 15 49.90 14.09 11.37
C VAL A 15 49.05 12.94 10.84
N LYS A 16 47.84 12.81 11.38
CA LYS A 16 46.78 12.05 10.71
C LYS A 16 46.63 12.59 9.30
N GLU A 17 46.90 11.76 8.29
CA GLU A 17 46.65 12.14 6.90
C GLU A 17 45.19 12.59 6.77
N ALA A 18 44.98 13.82 6.29
CA ALA A 18 43.65 14.40 6.21
C ALA A 18 42.79 13.52 5.31
N ALA A 19 41.66 13.05 5.84
CA ALA A 19 40.87 11.91 5.34
C ALA A 19 40.89 11.82 3.80
N ARG A 20 41.74 10.92 3.29
CA ARG A 20 41.98 10.76 1.85
C ARG A 20 40.66 10.38 1.19
N ASN A 21 40.30 11.09 0.12
CA ASN A 21 39.18 10.67 -0.72
C ASN A 21 39.42 9.22 -1.19
N PRO A 22 38.54 8.27 -0.86
CA PRO A 22 38.81 6.86 -1.06
C PRO A 22 38.97 6.54 -2.55
N THR A 23 39.83 5.58 -2.87
CA THR A 23 40.06 5.19 -4.26
C THR A 23 38.82 4.53 -4.88
N THR A 24 38.76 4.51 -6.20
CA THR A 24 37.68 3.84 -6.94
C THR A 24 37.71 2.31 -6.80
N SER A 25 38.77 1.76 -6.20
CA SER A 25 38.85 0.39 -5.65
C SER A 25 38.16 0.30 -4.29
N GLU A 26 38.60 1.08 -3.30
CA GLU A 26 38.03 1.10 -1.93
C GLU A 26 36.51 1.35 -1.92
N LEU A 27 36.03 2.24 -2.79
CA LEU A 27 34.60 2.52 -2.95
C LEU A 27 33.79 1.34 -3.51
N LYS A 28 34.39 0.50 -4.36
CA LYS A 28 33.73 -0.71 -4.90
C LYS A 28 33.77 -1.86 -3.91
N GLU A 29 34.88 -1.99 -3.20
CA GLU A 29 35.06 -2.96 -2.13
C GLU A 29 34.02 -2.74 -1.04
N SER A 30 33.91 -1.51 -0.51
CA SER A 30 32.88 -1.18 0.49
C SER A 30 31.44 -1.26 -0.05
N GLN A 31 31.20 -0.99 -1.34
CA GLN A 31 29.89 -1.25 -1.95
C GLN A 31 29.56 -2.74 -2.00
N ASN A 32 30.54 -3.61 -2.23
CA ASN A 32 30.36 -5.05 -2.25
C ASN A 32 30.15 -5.62 -0.83
N GLU A 33 30.92 -5.17 0.16
CA GLU A 33 30.69 -5.47 1.59
C GLU A 33 29.27 -5.10 2.03
N GLN A 34 28.78 -3.91 1.63
CA GLN A 34 27.42 -3.46 1.94
C GLN A 34 26.34 -4.31 1.24
N GLN A 35 26.61 -4.80 0.02
CA GLN A 35 25.72 -5.77 -0.62
C GLN A 35 25.75 -7.12 0.11
N GLU A 36 26.92 -7.68 0.41
CA GLU A 36 27.08 -8.94 1.15
C GLU A 36 26.33 -8.91 2.49
N TYR A 37 26.48 -7.82 3.24
CA TYR A 37 25.74 -7.60 4.47
C TYR A 37 24.21 -7.57 4.25
N HIS A 38 23.71 -6.79 3.28
CA HIS A 38 22.27 -6.68 3.03
C HIS A 38 21.64 -7.91 2.34
N TRP A 39 22.43 -8.75 1.66
CA TRP A 39 21.98 -10.04 1.13
C TRP A 39 21.95 -11.14 2.22
N THR A 40 22.63 -10.96 3.35
CA THR A 40 22.74 -11.98 4.42
C THR A 40 22.03 -11.59 5.73
N THR A 41 21.80 -10.30 5.99
CA THR A 41 21.40 -9.78 7.31
C THR A 41 20.23 -8.80 7.20
N ASP A 42 19.20 -8.98 8.05
CA ASP A 42 18.10 -8.03 8.20
C ASP A 42 18.62 -6.74 8.87
N PRO A 43 18.56 -5.59 8.18
CA PRO A 43 19.13 -4.35 8.71
C PRO A 43 18.42 -3.82 9.96
N VAL A 44 17.16 -4.22 10.22
CA VAL A 44 16.41 -3.73 11.41
C VAL A 44 16.81 -4.49 12.67
N SER A 45 16.87 -5.82 12.59
CA SER A 45 17.14 -6.67 13.75
C SER A 45 18.60 -7.11 13.91
N ASN A 46 19.42 -6.95 12.86
CA ASN A 46 20.77 -7.51 12.75
C ASN A 46 20.82 -9.06 12.87
N LYS A 47 19.67 -9.74 12.72
CA LYS A 47 19.56 -11.19 12.59
C LYS A 47 19.87 -11.60 11.14
N PRO A 48 20.40 -12.81 10.86
CA PRO A 48 20.51 -13.30 9.49
C PRO A 48 19.14 -13.33 8.79
N LEU A 49 19.13 -13.15 7.47
CA LEU A 49 17.91 -13.28 6.67
C LEU A 49 17.48 -14.76 6.61
N SER A 50 16.20 -14.99 6.88
CA SER A 50 15.61 -16.34 6.94
C SER A 50 14.21 -16.32 6.33
N ARG A 51 13.83 -17.37 5.60
CA ARG A 51 12.50 -17.48 5.01
C ARG A 51 11.42 -17.63 6.11
N PRO A 52 10.29 -16.89 6.04
CA PRO A 52 9.87 -16.01 4.95
C PRO A 52 10.54 -14.62 4.97
N ILE A 53 11.13 -14.25 3.82
CA ILE A 53 11.76 -12.94 3.58
C ILE A 53 10.74 -12.00 2.94
N VAL A 54 10.79 -10.72 3.30
CA VAL A 54 9.94 -9.68 2.71
C VAL A 54 10.76 -8.52 2.17
N SER A 55 10.21 -7.78 1.23
CA SER A 55 10.82 -6.60 0.64
C SER A 55 9.89 -5.39 0.65
N ASP A 56 10.52 -4.22 0.80
CA ASP A 56 9.86 -2.93 0.70
C ASP A 56 9.85 -2.38 -0.74
N SER A 57 9.22 -1.23 -0.90
CA SER A 57 9.15 -0.54 -2.20
C SER A 57 10.48 -0.02 -2.76
N ASN A 58 11.56 -0.01 -1.98
CA ASN A 58 12.90 0.35 -2.41
C ASN A 58 13.75 -0.88 -2.81
N GLY A 59 13.23 -2.09 -2.67
CA GLY A 59 13.95 -3.33 -2.96
C GLY A 59 14.89 -3.79 -1.83
N LYS A 60 14.76 -3.24 -0.62
CA LYS A 60 15.47 -3.75 0.56
C LYS A 60 14.86 -5.07 1.02
N LEU A 61 15.65 -5.95 1.64
CA LEU A 61 15.19 -7.21 2.22
C LEU A 61 15.11 -7.11 3.74
N TYR A 62 14.14 -7.80 4.33
CA TYR A 62 13.90 -7.88 5.78
C TYR A 62 13.33 -9.25 6.13
N ASN A 63 13.46 -9.67 7.38
CA ASN A 63 12.71 -10.81 7.90
C ASN A 63 11.24 -10.42 8.11
N LYS A 64 10.30 -11.31 7.78
CA LYS A 64 8.86 -11.04 7.94
C LYS A 64 8.50 -10.75 9.39
N ASP A 65 9.09 -11.51 10.31
CA ASP A 65 8.78 -11.47 11.73
C ASP A 65 9.20 -10.14 12.38
N THR A 66 10.36 -9.60 12.00
CA THR A 66 10.89 -8.34 12.56
C THR A 66 10.11 -7.12 12.07
N ILE A 67 9.58 -7.19 10.84
CA ILE A 67 8.62 -6.20 10.34
C ILE A 67 7.22 -6.36 10.97
N LEU A 68 6.83 -7.58 11.41
CA LEU A 68 5.62 -7.79 12.21
C LEU A 68 5.78 -7.25 13.65
N GLU A 69 6.91 -7.52 14.32
CA GLU A 69 7.30 -6.95 15.62
C GLU A 69 7.22 -5.41 15.58
N PHE A 70 7.81 -4.80 14.55
CA PHE A 70 7.75 -3.35 14.30
C PHE A 70 6.32 -2.82 14.09
N LEU A 71 5.50 -3.49 13.26
CA LEU A 71 4.14 -3.02 12.93
C LEU A 71 3.11 -3.25 14.05
N VAL A 72 3.32 -4.23 14.93
CA VAL A 72 2.37 -4.61 15.99
C VAL A 72 2.76 -4.00 17.33
N GLU A 73 3.97 -4.28 17.81
CA GLU A 73 4.44 -3.86 19.13
C GLU A 73 5.08 -2.46 19.06
N GLY A 74 5.65 -2.12 17.90
CA GLY A 74 6.51 -0.96 17.78
C GLY A 74 7.91 -1.17 18.34
N ALA A 75 8.33 -2.44 18.47
CA ALA A 75 9.73 -2.78 18.67
C ALA A 75 10.58 -2.15 17.57
N TYR A 76 11.81 -1.74 17.91
CA TYR A 76 12.76 -1.12 16.98
C TYR A 76 12.29 0.15 16.25
N LYS A 77 11.20 0.81 16.70
CA LYS A 77 10.56 1.94 15.98
C LYS A 77 11.52 2.97 15.39
N GLU A 78 12.40 3.54 16.21
CA GLU A 78 13.32 4.60 15.77
C GLU A 78 14.33 4.13 14.72
N ASP A 79 14.82 2.89 14.84
CA ASP A 79 15.77 2.30 13.90
C ASP A 79 15.07 1.84 12.62
N ALA A 80 13.93 1.16 12.75
CA ALA A 80 13.09 0.71 11.65
C ALA A 80 12.57 1.88 10.79
N GLU A 81 12.12 2.98 11.41
CA GLU A 81 11.72 4.20 10.68
C GLU A 81 12.90 4.84 9.95
N ARG A 82 14.10 4.89 10.58
CA ARG A 82 15.34 5.40 9.99
C ARG A 82 15.87 4.53 8.83
N ILE A 83 15.72 3.21 8.93
CA ILE A 83 16.20 2.23 7.94
C ILE A 83 15.24 2.11 6.74
N THR A 84 13.94 2.11 7.00
CA THR A 84 12.90 2.05 5.96
C THR A 84 12.60 3.41 5.32
N ASN A 85 13.08 4.51 5.92
CA ASN A 85 12.73 5.89 5.54
C ASN A 85 11.21 6.13 5.45
N GLY A 86 10.44 5.45 6.30
CA GLY A 86 8.98 5.48 6.30
C GLY A 86 8.32 4.87 5.05
N ALA A 87 9.02 4.00 4.29
CA ALA A 87 8.45 3.26 3.17
C ALA A 87 7.42 2.20 3.63
N ILE A 88 7.65 1.60 4.80
CA ILE A 88 6.75 0.60 5.40
C ILE A 88 5.81 1.29 6.39
N LYS A 89 4.49 1.17 6.17
CA LYS A 89 3.44 1.68 7.07
C LYS A 89 2.33 0.66 7.36
N SER A 90 2.29 -0.43 6.60
CA SER A 90 1.30 -1.49 6.70
C SER A 90 1.76 -2.75 5.95
N LEU A 91 1.09 -3.88 6.22
CA LEU A 91 1.24 -5.15 5.51
C LEU A 91 0.88 -5.11 4.00
N LYS A 92 0.53 -3.93 3.45
CA LYS A 92 0.31 -3.71 2.02
C LYS A 92 1.49 -3.03 1.33
N ASP A 93 2.37 -2.39 2.10
CA ASP A 93 3.55 -1.67 1.61
C ASP A 93 4.78 -2.59 1.47
N ILE A 94 4.55 -3.89 1.72
CA ILE A 94 5.51 -4.98 1.79
C ILE A 94 5.06 -6.08 0.83
N VAL A 95 6.01 -6.79 0.21
CA VAL A 95 5.76 -8.01 -0.57
C VAL A 95 6.67 -9.14 -0.07
N GLU A 96 6.13 -10.35 0.06
CA GLU A 96 6.91 -11.54 0.43
C GLU A 96 7.70 -12.02 -0.78
N VAL A 97 9.02 -12.15 -0.64
CA VAL A 97 9.92 -12.50 -1.74
C VAL A 97 10.24 -13.99 -1.68
N LYS A 98 9.93 -14.67 -2.78
CA LYS A 98 10.15 -16.10 -2.95
C LYS A 98 11.44 -16.33 -3.72
N PHE A 99 12.47 -16.68 -2.97
CA PHE A 99 13.71 -17.23 -3.49
C PHE A 99 13.58 -18.74 -3.64
N ASP A 100 14.08 -19.27 -4.75
CA ASP A 100 14.41 -20.69 -4.86
C ASP A 100 15.78 -20.93 -4.18
N VAL A 101 15.98 -22.11 -3.59
CA VAL A 101 17.15 -22.40 -2.73
C VAL A 101 17.96 -23.53 -3.32
N ASP A 102 19.27 -23.32 -3.38
CA ASP A 102 20.21 -24.30 -3.87
C ASP A 102 20.64 -25.23 -2.72
N GLU A 103 19.89 -26.32 -2.52
CA GLU A 103 20.07 -27.24 -1.40
C GLU A 103 21.49 -27.85 -1.35
N GLU A 104 22.06 -28.20 -2.51
CA GLU A 104 23.42 -28.75 -2.62
C GLU A 104 24.50 -27.76 -2.17
N ALA A 105 24.36 -26.48 -2.53
CA ALA A 105 25.28 -25.43 -2.08
C ALA A 105 25.05 -25.06 -0.61
N THR A 106 23.78 -24.92 -0.21
CA THR A 106 23.37 -24.58 1.17
C THR A 106 23.82 -25.63 2.19
N ALA A 107 23.95 -26.91 1.79
CA ALA A 107 24.48 -27.96 2.66
C ALA A 107 25.96 -27.78 3.07
N ASN A 108 26.72 -26.96 2.34
CA ASN A 108 28.14 -26.70 2.60
C ASN A 108 28.40 -25.34 3.27
N ASP A 109 27.43 -24.41 3.19
CA ASP A 109 27.56 -23.03 3.64
C ASP A 109 26.73 -22.73 4.91
N LYS A 110 27.07 -21.63 5.60
CA LYS A 110 26.38 -21.22 6.85
C LYS A 110 25.07 -20.46 6.62
N HIS A 111 24.73 -20.19 5.36
CA HIS A 111 23.62 -19.34 4.95
C HIS A 111 22.91 -19.98 3.75
N GLU A 112 21.61 -19.70 3.59
CA GLU A 112 20.87 -20.18 2.42
C GLU A 112 21.43 -19.55 1.14
N ILE A 113 21.79 -20.39 0.16
CA ILE A 113 22.19 -19.92 -1.16
C ILE A 113 20.97 -19.88 -2.06
N TRP A 114 20.59 -18.67 -2.47
CA TRP A 114 19.43 -18.43 -3.32
C TRP A 114 19.81 -18.51 -4.80
N LYS A 115 18.90 -19.06 -5.63
CA LYS A 115 19.09 -19.21 -7.07
C LYS A 115 17.90 -18.70 -7.88
N CYS A 116 18.16 -18.38 -9.15
CA CYS A 116 17.14 -18.05 -10.12
C CYS A 116 16.46 -19.35 -10.60
N PRO A 117 15.13 -19.50 -10.44
CA PRO A 117 14.41 -20.74 -10.82
C PRO A 117 14.30 -20.97 -12.35
N VAL A 118 14.93 -20.12 -13.17
CA VAL A 118 14.89 -20.17 -14.64
C VAL A 118 16.28 -20.34 -15.24
N THR A 119 17.28 -19.61 -14.75
CA THR A 119 18.66 -19.65 -15.28
C THR A 119 19.63 -20.43 -14.39
N GLY A 120 19.26 -20.77 -13.16
CA GLY A 120 20.15 -21.38 -12.18
C GLY A 120 21.19 -20.42 -11.57
N ASP A 121 21.28 -19.17 -12.04
CA ASP A 121 22.20 -18.16 -11.50
C ASP A 121 22.02 -17.99 -9.99
N LYS A 122 23.13 -17.94 -9.23
CA LYS A 122 23.08 -17.56 -7.81
C LYS A 122 22.62 -16.10 -7.68
N LEU A 123 21.64 -15.86 -6.82
CA LEU A 123 21.11 -14.53 -6.49
C LEU A 123 21.82 -14.04 -5.22
N GLY A 124 22.52 -12.90 -5.33
CA GLY A 124 23.42 -12.44 -4.28
C GLY A 124 24.17 -11.15 -4.60
N PRO A 125 25.21 -10.81 -3.81
CA PRO A 125 26.08 -9.65 -4.06
C PRO A 125 26.74 -9.71 -5.44
N GLY A 126 27.01 -8.54 -6.04
CA GLY A 126 27.54 -8.41 -7.41
C GLY A 126 26.55 -8.78 -8.52
N SER A 127 25.65 -9.74 -8.27
CA SER A 127 24.56 -10.09 -9.20
C SER A 127 23.50 -8.98 -9.25
N LYS A 128 22.84 -8.85 -10.41
CA LYS A 128 21.59 -8.09 -10.49
C LYS A 128 20.44 -9.07 -10.35
N ALA A 129 19.63 -8.90 -9.32
CA ALA A 129 18.42 -9.67 -9.09
C ALA A 129 17.20 -8.75 -8.99
N ALA A 130 16.01 -9.26 -9.32
CA ALA A 130 14.76 -8.52 -9.18
C ALA A 130 13.59 -9.48 -8.91
N TYR A 131 12.56 -9.01 -8.23
CA TYR A 131 11.31 -9.74 -8.02
C TYR A 131 10.13 -9.06 -8.69
N ILE A 132 9.08 -9.85 -8.91
CA ILE A 132 7.88 -9.46 -9.65
C ILE A 132 6.70 -9.29 -8.68
N VAL A 133 6.06 -8.12 -8.70
CA VAL A 133 4.83 -7.84 -7.95
C VAL A 133 3.62 -8.12 -8.87
N PRO A 134 2.56 -8.79 -8.38
CA PRO A 134 2.26 -9.12 -6.97
C PRO A 134 2.70 -10.51 -6.48
N CYS A 135 3.36 -11.34 -7.30
CA CYS A 135 3.55 -12.77 -7.00
C CYS A 135 4.73 -13.12 -6.07
N GLY A 136 5.72 -12.22 -5.98
CA GLY A 136 6.87 -12.32 -5.09
C GLY A 136 8.08 -13.11 -5.61
N HIS A 137 7.98 -13.78 -6.76
CA HIS A 137 9.09 -14.61 -7.28
C HIS A 137 10.29 -13.75 -7.70
N ALA A 138 11.49 -14.14 -7.25
CA ALA A 138 12.77 -13.51 -7.58
C ALA A 138 13.46 -14.23 -8.75
N PHE A 139 14.12 -13.45 -9.61
CA PHE A 139 14.86 -13.93 -10.78
C PHE A 139 16.15 -13.13 -10.98
N SER A 140 17.07 -13.66 -11.80
CA SER A 140 18.23 -12.89 -12.25
C SER A 140 17.82 -11.78 -13.22
N GLY A 141 18.59 -10.69 -13.22
CA GLY A 141 18.42 -9.55 -14.10
C GLY A 141 18.81 -9.81 -15.56
N SER A 142 19.23 -11.04 -15.90
CA SER A 142 19.34 -11.54 -17.27
C SER A 142 17.99 -12.11 -17.71
N ALA A 143 17.43 -13.06 -16.94
CA ALA A 143 16.13 -13.69 -17.21
C ALA A 143 15.00 -12.66 -17.43
N ILE A 144 14.95 -11.59 -16.62
CA ILE A 144 13.93 -10.53 -16.71
C ILE A 144 14.11 -9.61 -17.95
N LYS A 145 15.31 -9.51 -18.53
CA LYS A 145 15.53 -8.74 -19.77
C LYS A 145 15.14 -9.56 -21.00
N GLU A 146 15.51 -10.83 -21.00
CA GLU A 146 15.25 -11.76 -22.09
C GLU A 146 13.76 -12.07 -22.17
N VAL A 147 13.14 -12.42 -21.04
CA VAL A 147 11.70 -12.65 -20.94
C VAL A 147 10.97 -11.35 -20.58
N SER A 148 10.96 -10.42 -21.54
CA SER A 148 10.22 -9.15 -21.46
C SER A 148 8.69 -9.31 -21.65
N GLY A 149 8.14 -10.44 -21.20
CA GLY A 149 6.70 -10.73 -21.24
C GLY A 149 5.90 -10.08 -20.10
N GLU A 150 4.57 -10.16 -20.19
CA GLU A 150 3.63 -9.59 -19.22
C GLU A 150 3.23 -10.58 -18.10
N LYS A 151 3.87 -11.76 -18.00
CA LYS A 151 3.49 -12.86 -17.10
C LYS A 151 4.69 -13.50 -16.40
N CYS A 152 4.52 -13.84 -15.11
CA CYS A 152 5.59 -14.41 -14.29
C CYS A 152 5.89 -15.88 -14.65
N LEU A 153 7.15 -16.19 -14.96
CA LEU A 153 7.63 -17.51 -15.40
C LEU A 153 7.36 -18.69 -14.45
N THR A 154 7.10 -18.43 -13.17
CA THR A 154 6.88 -19.48 -12.15
C THR A 154 5.40 -19.70 -11.81
N CYS A 155 4.49 -18.82 -12.26
CA CYS A 155 3.08 -18.85 -11.81
C CYS A 155 2.07 -18.14 -12.73
N ASP A 156 2.47 -17.73 -13.94
CA ASP A 156 1.66 -17.06 -14.97
C ASP A 156 0.93 -15.76 -14.57
N THR A 157 1.12 -15.25 -13.34
CA THR A 157 0.49 -14.02 -12.87
C THR A 157 0.91 -12.84 -13.75
N ALA A 158 -0.07 -12.11 -14.26
CA ALA A 158 0.20 -10.92 -15.05
C ALA A 158 0.83 -9.80 -14.21
N TYR A 159 1.77 -9.06 -14.80
CA TYR A 159 2.43 -7.89 -14.21
C TYR A 159 2.71 -6.82 -15.28
N ALA A 160 2.75 -5.55 -14.89
CA ALA A 160 3.20 -4.48 -15.79
C ALA A 160 4.73 -4.32 -15.68
N SER A 161 5.39 -3.82 -16.73
CA SER A 161 6.86 -3.62 -16.73
C SER A 161 7.39 -2.72 -15.60
N ASN A 162 6.51 -1.92 -14.98
CA ASN A 162 6.81 -1.08 -13.82
C ASN A 162 6.80 -1.85 -12.48
N ASP A 163 6.31 -3.09 -12.44
CA ASP A 163 6.16 -3.92 -11.23
C ASP A 163 7.30 -4.94 -11.05
N ILE A 164 8.39 -4.74 -11.81
CA ILE A 164 9.70 -5.36 -11.62
C ILE A 164 10.49 -4.49 -10.63
N ILE A 165 10.83 -5.04 -9.46
CA ILE A 165 11.61 -4.35 -8.42
C ILE A 165 12.99 -5.03 -8.30
N PRO A 166 14.09 -4.33 -8.62
CA PRO A 166 15.44 -4.79 -8.30
C PRO A 166 15.59 -4.98 -6.79
N ILE A 167 16.27 -6.06 -6.42
CA ILE A 167 16.70 -6.30 -5.04
C ILE A 167 18.00 -5.53 -4.82
N LEU A 168 18.07 -4.77 -3.73
CA LEU A 168 19.24 -4.03 -3.27
C LEU A 168 19.96 -3.22 -4.39
N PRO A 169 19.24 -2.30 -5.08
CA PRO A 169 19.76 -1.58 -6.24
C PRO A 169 20.95 -0.67 -5.90
N THR A 170 22.10 -0.93 -6.53
CA THR A 170 23.30 -0.10 -6.46
C THR A 170 23.34 1.05 -7.47
N LEU A 171 22.44 1.05 -8.46
CA LEU A 171 22.36 2.07 -9.49
C LEU A 171 21.34 3.16 -9.13
N GLU A 172 21.78 4.42 -9.16
CA GLU A 172 20.93 5.59 -8.91
C GLU A 172 19.72 5.66 -9.86
N THR A 173 19.87 5.20 -11.11
CA THR A 173 18.78 5.08 -12.09
C THR A 173 17.67 4.14 -11.63
N ASP A 174 18.04 3.05 -10.94
CA ASP A 174 17.11 2.05 -10.46
C ASP A 174 16.42 2.51 -9.17
N VAL A 175 17.15 3.18 -8.27
CA VAL A 175 16.60 3.85 -7.10
C VAL A 175 15.60 4.95 -7.52
N ALA A 176 15.97 5.82 -8.46
CA ALA A 176 15.10 6.88 -8.97
C ALA A 176 13.82 6.32 -9.62
N ARG A 177 13.93 5.23 -10.39
CA ARG A 177 12.79 4.52 -10.98
C ARG A 177 11.84 3.96 -9.92
N LEU A 178 12.35 3.36 -8.83
CA LEU A 178 11.52 2.89 -7.73
C LEU A 178 10.82 4.05 -6.99
N GLN A 179 11.52 5.16 -6.74
CA GLN A 179 10.92 6.36 -6.15
C GLN A 179 9.80 6.96 -7.03
N LEU A 180 9.95 6.94 -8.35
CA LEU A 180 8.90 7.36 -9.29
C LEU A 180 7.71 6.39 -9.26
N ARG A 181 7.95 5.07 -9.30
CA ARG A 181 6.92 4.02 -9.17
C ARG A 181 6.07 4.22 -7.92
N ILE A 182 6.72 4.46 -6.77
CA ILE A 182 6.05 4.69 -5.48
C ILE A 182 5.11 5.91 -5.55
N LYS A 183 5.57 7.02 -6.11
CA LYS A 183 4.75 8.24 -6.28
C LYS A 183 3.52 7.96 -7.15
N THR A 184 3.70 7.30 -8.29
CA THR A 184 2.58 6.92 -9.19
C THR A 184 1.60 5.92 -8.53
N LEU A 185 2.07 5.00 -7.69
CA LEU A 185 1.19 4.10 -6.93
C LEU A 185 0.39 4.86 -5.85
N GLN A 186 1.05 5.76 -5.10
CA GLN A 186 0.38 6.62 -4.11
C GLN A 186 -0.67 7.52 -4.76
N GLU A 187 -0.38 8.11 -5.92
CA GLU A 187 -1.34 8.87 -6.73
C GLU A 187 -2.53 8.03 -7.21
N LYS A 188 -2.33 6.73 -7.48
CA LYS A 188 -3.40 5.77 -7.80
C LYS A 188 -4.14 5.24 -6.57
N GLY A 189 -3.68 5.58 -5.35
CA GLY A 189 -4.24 5.06 -4.10
C GLY A 189 -3.90 3.59 -3.83
N LEU A 190 -2.81 3.10 -4.42
CA LEU A 190 -2.28 1.74 -4.29
C LEU A 190 -1.05 1.74 -3.38
N ALA A 191 -0.88 0.66 -2.64
CA ALA A 191 0.33 0.34 -1.90
C ALA A 191 1.32 -0.45 -2.78
N HIS A 192 2.53 -0.71 -2.25
CA HIS A 192 3.59 -1.45 -2.95
C HIS A 192 3.14 -2.79 -3.55
N SER A 193 2.35 -3.57 -2.80
CA SER A 193 1.76 -4.86 -3.19
C SER A 193 0.57 -4.76 -4.18
N LEU A 194 0.37 -3.60 -4.82
CA LEU A 194 -0.77 -3.25 -5.69
C LEU A 194 -2.16 -3.31 -5.00
N LYS A 195 -2.21 -3.53 -3.68
CA LYS A 195 -3.44 -3.52 -2.88
C LYS A 195 -3.83 -2.08 -2.53
N LYS A 196 -5.14 -1.78 -2.45
CA LYS A 196 -5.66 -0.44 -2.15
C LYS A 196 -5.17 0.06 -0.78
N ALA A 197 -4.50 1.23 -0.78
CA ALA A 197 -3.93 1.85 0.41
C ALA A 197 -5.02 2.31 1.41
N SER A 198 -4.70 2.29 2.70
CA SER A 198 -5.65 2.56 3.81
C SER A 198 -6.25 3.98 3.79
N GLY A 199 -5.54 4.99 3.28
CA GLY A 199 -6.03 6.37 3.15
C GLY A 199 -6.84 6.69 1.89
N GLY A 200 -6.87 5.79 0.89
CA GLY A 200 -7.29 6.10 -0.48
C GLY A 200 -8.81 6.31 -0.72
N SER A 201 -9.65 6.29 0.31
CA SER A 201 -11.12 6.22 0.16
C SER A 201 -11.86 7.56 0.19
N LYS A 202 -11.27 8.65 0.69
CA LYS A 202 -12.01 9.89 1.03
C LYS A 202 -11.99 11.04 0.00
N LYS A 203 -11.15 11.02 -1.05
CA LYS A 203 -10.97 12.19 -1.96
C LYS A 203 -11.24 11.96 -3.46
N ARG A 204 -11.51 10.72 -3.91
CA ARG A 204 -11.84 10.42 -5.32
C ARG A 204 -13.05 9.49 -5.47
N LYS A 205 -14.25 10.04 -5.22
CA LYS A 205 -15.53 9.53 -5.74
C LYS A 205 -16.41 10.70 -6.24
N LYS A 206 -15.86 11.52 -7.13
CA LYS A 206 -16.61 12.56 -7.88
C LYS A 206 -15.93 12.92 -9.21
N LYS A 207 -15.52 11.91 -9.97
CA LYS A 207 -15.40 11.93 -11.44
C LYS A 207 -15.48 10.49 -11.95
N ASP A 208 -15.71 10.35 -13.24
CA ASP A 208 -15.65 9.12 -14.03
C ASP A 208 -16.80 8.13 -13.74
N GLU A 209 -18.02 8.62 -13.98
CA GLU A 209 -19.12 7.83 -14.57
C GLU A 209 -19.34 8.31 -16.01
N ALA A 210 -19.84 7.43 -16.89
CA ALA A 210 -19.81 7.51 -18.36
C ALA A 210 -18.38 7.40 -18.96
N SER A 211 -18.09 6.56 -19.95
CA SER A 211 -18.91 5.66 -20.81
C SER A 211 -18.14 4.33 -21.01
N THR A 212 -18.71 3.19 -21.40
CA THR A 212 -19.95 2.84 -22.12
C THR A 212 -20.64 1.60 -21.50
N ALA A 213 -21.82 1.21 -22.01
CA ALA A 213 -22.57 0.03 -21.54
C ALA A 213 -23.03 -0.89 -22.70
N ASP A 214 -23.09 -2.19 -22.43
CA ASP A 214 -23.96 -3.26 -22.97
C ASP A 214 -24.03 -3.49 -24.51
N THR A 215 -24.03 -4.73 -25.00
CA THR A 215 -25.19 -5.64 -24.89
C THR A 215 -24.83 -7.14 -25.04
N ASN A 216 -25.69 -7.99 -24.45
CA ASN A 216 -25.61 -9.45 -24.31
C ASN A 216 -25.31 -10.30 -25.56
N GLY A 217 -24.77 -11.50 -25.29
CA GLY A 217 -25.00 -12.73 -26.06
C GLY A 217 -25.19 -13.91 -25.10
N ASN A 218 -26.31 -14.65 -25.19
CA ASN A 218 -26.71 -15.73 -24.28
C ASN A 218 -26.90 -17.04 -25.05
N ASP A 219 -26.31 -18.14 -24.57
CA ASP A 219 -26.94 -19.46 -24.63
C ASP A 219 -26.44 -20.43 -23.54
N THR A 220 -27.19 -21.52 -23.41
CA THR A 220 -27.09 -22.71 -22.58
C THR A 220 -25.91 -23.64 -23.00
N THR A 221 -25.47 -24.69 -22.30
CA THR A 221 -26.25 -25.80 -21.70
C THR A 221 -25.59 -26.58 -20.53
N SER A 222 -26.46 -27.08 -19.66
CA SER A 222 -26.48 -28.41 -19.01
C SER A 222 -25.34 -28.93 -18.11
N SER A 223 -25.69 -29.18 -16.84
CA SER A 223 -25.54 -30.52 -16.22
C SER A 223 -26.60 -30.77 -15.12
N HIS A 224 -27.20 -31.97 -15.15
CA HIS A 224 -27.98 -32.60 -14.05
C HIS A 224 -27.00 -33.23 -13.02
N ASP A 225 -27.32 -33.76 -11.82
CA ASP A 225 -28.54 -34.13 -11.06
C ASP A 225 -28.11 -34.20 -9.55
N GLN A 226 -28.87 -34.25 -8.43
CA GLN A 226 -30.29 -34.39 -8.02
C GLN A 226 -30.58 -33.39 -6.88
N ALA A 227 -31.79 -32.91 -6.57
CA ALA A 227 -33.12 -33.51 -6.33
C ALA A 227 -33.32 -34.17 -4.94
N LYS A 228 -33.92 -33.41 -4.00
CA LYS A 228 -34.73 -33.94 -2.88
C LYS A 228 -35.78 -32.93 -2.39
N ALA A 229 -37.05 -33.33 -2.33
CA ALA A 229 -38.18 -32.54 -1.83
C ALA A 229 -38.33 -32.71 -0.28
N SER A 230 -39.20 -32.03 0.48
CA SER A 230 -40.30 -31.04 0.27
C SER A 230 -40.52 -30.30 1.62
N THR A 231 -41.31 -29.22 1.77
CA THR A 231 -42.80 -29.20 1.87
C THR A 231 -43.33 -27.75 2.03
N LYS A 232 -44.66 -27.55 1.95
CA LYS A 232 -45.41 -26.29 1.75
C LYS A 232 -45.39 -25.24 2.88
N SER A 233 -45.73 -24.01 2.46
CA SER A 233 -46.13 -22.80 3.24
C SER A 233 -47.46 -22.97 4.01
N PRO A 234 -47.87 -21.95 4.81
CA PRO A 234 -48.78 -20.92 4.26
C PRO A 234 -48.42 -19.45 4.61
N ASP A 235 -49.26 -18.53 4.15
CA ASP A 235 -49.05 -17.09 3.98
C ASP A 235 -49.00 -16.20 5.24
N ALA A 236 -48.25 -15.09 5.11
CA ALA A 236 -48.65 -13.78 5.63
C ALA A 236 -48.15 -12.66 4.69
N LYS A 237 -48.95 -11.62 4.46
CA LYS A 237 -48.60 -10.47 3.60
C LYS A 237 -48.10 -9.29 4.45
N ASP A 238 -46.99 -8.66 4.06
CA ASP A 238 -46.90 -7.19 4.07
C ASP A 238 -45.79 -6.67 3.13
N ASN A 239 -45.76 -5.35 2.90
CA ASN A 239 -44.86 -4.65 1.99
C ASN A 239 -43.81 -3.79 2.73
N ASP A 240 -42.53 -4.10 2.55
CA ASP A 240 -41.45 -3.09 2.47
C ASP A 240 -40.36 -3.63 1.54
N ASP A 241 -39.88 -2.81 0.60
CA ASP A 241 -38.90 -3.19 -0.41
C ASP A 241 -37.59 -2.43 -0.23
N SER A 242 -36.55 -3.13 0.24
CA SER A 242 -35.13 -2.72 0.24
C SER A 242 -34.19 -3.73 0.91
N SER A 243 -34.70 -4.61 1.77
CA SER A 243 -33.87 -5.43 2.69
C SER A 243 -33.32 -6.75 2.10
N ARG A 244 -33.86 -7.22 0.97
CA ARG A 244 -33.69 -8.62 0.50
C ARG A 244 -32.31 -8.99 -0.07
N ASN A 245 -31.39 -8.03 -0.26
CA ASN A 245 -30.11 -8.30 -0.93
C ASN A 245 -28.93 -8.59 0.03
N ILE A 246 -29.15 -8.62 1.35
CA ILE A 246 -28.08 -8.91 2.33
C ILE A 246 -28.10 -10.40 2.69
N LYS A 247 -27.25 -11.20 2.02
CA LYS A 247 -27.14 -12.66 2.21
C LYS A 247 -26.50 -13.11 3.55
N ASN A 248 -26.23 -12.19 4.48
CA ASN A 248 -25.58 -12.48 5.76
C ASN A 248 -26.42 -11.93 6.93
N THR A 249 -26.81 -12.81 7.86
CA THR A 249 -27.70 -12.51 8.99
C THR A 249 -27.12 -11.50 9.98
N SER A 250 -25.80 -11.46 10.17
CA SER A 250 -25.15 -10.48 11.05
C SER A 250 -25.18 -9.08 10.44
N ALA A 251 -24.98 -8.96 9.12
CA ALA A 251 -25.08 -7.70 8.40
C ALA A 251 -26.53 -7.17 8.37
N ALA A 252 -27.52 -8.07 8.20
CA ALA A 252 -28.93 -7.70 8.21
C ALA A 252 -29.40 -7.15 9.58
N THR A 253 -29.00 -7.80 10.68
CA THR A 253 -29.35 -7.37 12.04
C THR A 253 -28.67 -6.05 12.45
N ILE A 254 -27.43 -5.81 12.00
CA ILE A 254 -26.77 -4.50 12.16
C ILE A 254 -27.49 -3.42 11.34
N ALA A 255 -27.82 -3.69 10.08
CA ALA A 255 -28.53 -2.73 9.22
C ALA A 255 -29.90 -2.32 9.79
N ALA A 256 -30.65 -3.28 10.36
CA ALA A 256 -31.92 -3.01 11.02
C ALA A 256 -31.76 -2.04 12.22
N LYS A 257 -30.81 -2.30 13.12
CA LYS A 257 -30.54 -1.43 14.28
C LYS A 257 -30.12 -0.02 13.86
N VAL A 258 -29.30 0.11 12.82
CA VAL A 258 -28.88 1.43 12.30
C VAL A 258 -30.06 2.19 11.66
N LYS A 259 -30.99 1.51 10.98
CA LYS A 259 -32.23 2.13 10.46
C LYS A 259 -33.11 2.64 11.61
N GLU A 260 -33.31 1.82 12.64
CA GLU A 260 -34.09 2.17 13.84
C GLU A 260 -33.48 3.37 14.59
N GLU A 261 -32.17 3.37 14.83
CA GLU A 261 -31.49 4.48 15.51
C GLU A 261 -31.56 5.78 14.70
N GLN A 262 -31.39 5.71 13.37
CA GLN A 262 -31.57 6.87 12.50
C GLN A 262 -33.01 7.40 12.56
N GLU A 263 -34.03 6.55 12.52
CA GLU A 263 -35.43 6.97 12.63
C GLU A 263 -35.76 7.55 14.00
N ARG A 264 -35.21 6.99 15.09
CA ARG A 264 -35.34 7.53 16.45
C ARG A 264 -34.64 8.90 16.57
N SER A 265 -33.50 9.09 15.90
CA SER A 265 -32.81 10.39 15.82
C SER A 265 -33.59 11.42 15.00
N LYS A 266 -34.29 11.01 13.92
CA LYS A 266 -35.17 11.87 13.12
C LYS A 266 -36.40 12.30 13.94
N LYS A 267 -37.04 11.37 14.65
CA LYS A 267 -38.17 11.67 15.56
C LYS A 267 -37.79 12.71 16.61
N ARG A 268 -36.68 12.51 17.35
CA ARG A 268 -36.14 13.50 18.32
C ARG A 268 -35.88 14.89 17.72
N LYS A 269 -35.52 14.99 16.44
CA LYS A 269 -35.30 16.28 15.74
C LYS A 269 -36.59 16.97 15.28
N LEU A 270 -37.69 16.24 15.17
CA LEU A 270 -39.03 16.76 14.83
C LEU A 270 -39.89 17.07 16.07
N GLU A 271 -39.56 16.43 17.19
CA GLU A 271 -40.23 16.55 18.50
C GLU A 271 -39.81 17.82 19.29
N SER A 272 -38.73 18.48 18.89
CA SER A 272 -38.31 19.75 19.48
C SER A 272 -39.05 20.94 18.85
N ASP A 273 -39.89 21.63 19.62
CA ASP A 273 -40.75 22.72 19.14
C ASP A 273 -39.98 23.85 18.45
N ASN A 274 -38.75 24.14 18.94
CA ASN A 274 -37.81 25.11 18.35
C ASN A 274 -37.44 24.81 16.88
N VAL A 275 -37.57 23.57 16.42
CA VAL A 275 -37.33 23.16 15.02
C VAL A 275 -38.66 23.05 14.27
N ARG A 276 -39.74 22.70 14.97
CA ARG A 276 -41.10 22.58 14.42
C ARG A 276 -41.64 23.92 13.89
N SER A 277 -41.30 25.03 14.56
CA SER A 277 -41.61 26.41 14.13
C SER A 277 -40.77 26.91 12.95
N LEU A 278 -39.63 26.28 12.65
CA LEU A 278 -38.77 26.64 11.50
C LEU A 278 -39.18 25.95 10.19
N PHE A 279 -39.97 24.87 10.26
CA PHE A 279 -40.36 24.06 9.10
C PHE A 279 -41.88 23.89 8.92
N SER A 280 -42.70 24.54 9.75
CA SER A 280 -44.12 24.72 9.44
C SER A 280 -44.28 25.53 8.15
N GLN A 281 -44.86 24.92 7.11
CA GLN A 281 -45.11 25.60 5.82
C GLN A 281 -46.22 26.65 5.95
N ARG A 282 -45.80 27.86 6.34
CA ARG A 282 -46.32 29.20 6.03
C ARG A 282 -47.82 29.33 5.70
N ASP A 283 -48.48 30.22 6.42
CA ASP A 283 -49.82 30.73 6.15
C ASP A 283 -50.05 31.00 4.65
N LYS A 284 -51.01 30.26 4.09
CA LYS A 284 -51.28 30.27 2.65
C LYS A 284 -52.07 31.52 2.20
N ASP A 285 -52.64 32.23 3.17
CA ASP A 285 -53.63 33.30 2.98
C ASP A 285 -53.13 34.65 3.54
N SER A 286 -52.08 35.20 2.91
CA SER A 286 -51.82 36.65 2.98
C SER A 286 -51.47 37.18 1.58
N SER A 287 -52.49 37.69 0.89
CA SER A 287 -52.43 38.16 -0.49
C SER A 287 -51.83 39.58 -0.62
N ASN A 288 -50.60 39.79 -0.13
CA ASN A 288 -49.85 41.01 -0.47
C ASN A 288 -48.32 40.85 -0.27
N GLY A 289 -47.54 41.59 -1.07
CA GLY A 289 -46.08 41.63 -0.98
C GLY A 289 -45.36 40.77 -2.03
N LYS A 290 -44.83 41.41 -3.07
CA LYS A 290 -44.01 40.76 -4.11
C LYS A 290 -42.67 40.31 -3.52
N ASN A 291 -42.22 39.10 -3.88
CA ASN A 291 -40.88 38.62 -3.56
C ASN A 291 -39.85 39.56 -4.23
N GLY A 292 -39.09 40.31 -3.43
CA GLY A 292 -38.06 41.23 -3.90
C GLY A 292 -36.86 41.19 -2.95
N ASP A 293 -35.66 41.09 -3.51
CA ASP A 293 -34.42 40.95 -2.76
C ASP A 293 -34.17 42.19 -1.86
N PHE A 294 -33.83 41.93 -0.60
CA PHE A 294 -33.48 42.94 0.38
C PHE A 294 -32.32 43.82 -0.08
N MET A 295 -31.37 43.26 -0.87
CA MET A 295 -30.16 43.96 -1.29
C MET A 295 -30.36 45.03 -2.40
N THR A 296 -31.56 45.16 -2.97
CA THR A 296 -31.86 46.16 -4.02
C THR A 296 -32.75 47.34 -3.56
N ARG A 297 -33.09 47.41 -2.27
CA ARG A 297 -33.79 48.56 -1.69
C ARG A 297 -32.83 49.74 -1.43
N GLY A 298 -32.68 50.60 -2.44
CA GLY A 298 -32.00 51.89 -2.29
C GLY A 298 -32.66 52.80 -1.24
N TYR A 299 -31.88 53.63 -0.56
CA TYR A 299 -32.34 54.50 0.54
C TYR A 299 -33.34 55.56 0.07
N SER A 300 -34.58 55.49 0.55
CA SER A 300 -35.58 56.55 0.43
C SER A 300 -35.40 57.59 1.54
N VAL A 301 -34.87 58.76 1.22
CA VAL A 301 -34.73 59.88 2.16
C VAL A 301 -36.12 60.49 2.45
N PRO A 302 -36.55 60.62 3.72
CA PRO A 302 -37.86 61.19 4.04
C PRO A 302 -37.88 62.71 3.81
N SER A 303 -38.80 63.18 2.96
CA SER A 303 -38.99 64.61 2.65
C SER A 303 -39.75 65.33 3.77
N ALA A 304 -39.10 65.52 4.92
CA ALA A 304 -39.69 66.10 6.13
C ALA A 304 -38.75 67.06 6.87
N ALA A 305 -37.91 67.80 6.15
CA ALA A 305 -36.99 68.80 6.70
C ALA A 305 -36.99 70.10 5.87
N LYS A 306 -38.14 70.80 5.82
CA LYS A 306 -38.26 72.08 5.13
C LYS A 306 -39.35 73.02 5.68
N ARG A 307 -39.18 73.44 6.94
CA ARG A 307 -39.63 74.72 7.50
C ARG A 307 -38.55 75.24 8.43
#